data_AF-A0A848FF27-F1
#
_entry.id   AF-A0A848FF27-F1
#
_cell.length_a   1.000
_cell.length_b   1.000
_cell.length_c   1.000
_cell.angle_alpha   90.00
_cell.angle_beta   90.00
_cell.angle_gamma   90.00
#
_symmetry.space_group_name_H-M   'P 1'
#
loop_
_entity.id
_entity.type
_entity.pdbx_description
1 polymer ?
#
loop_
_entity_poly.entity_id
_entity_poly.type
_entity_poly.pdbx_seq_one_letter_code
_entity_poly.pdbx_strand_id
1 'polypeptide(L)'
;MKRIFSTLTVALAFSIPAVVQAAPSPDMADGEVRKVDKDAAKLTLKHGEIKSLDMPPMTMVFIAKDKAMLEKVKAGDRVTFKAANEGGKLMVTDIAVAP
;
A
#
# COMPACT_ATOMS: atom_id res chain seq x y z
N MET A 1 46.83 8.99 48.82
CA MET A 1 46.04 10.24 48.77
C MET A 1 46.37 10.99 47.50
N LYS A 2 45.58 10.82 46.43
CA LYS A 2 45.56 11.64 45.19
C LYS A 2 44.59 11.03 44.17
N ARG A 3 43.61 11.85 43.77
CA ARG A 3 42.97 11.98 42.44
C ARG A 3 41.69 11.17 42.12
N ILE A 4 40.57 11.90 42.22
CA ILE A 4 39.48 12.10 41.23
C ILE A 4 39.51 11.24 39.97
N PHE A 5 38.37 10.68 39.55
CA PHE A 5 37.79 10.85 38.20
C PHE A 5 36.35 10.31 38.15
N SER A 6 35.41 11.27 38.06
CA SER A 6 34.04 11.08 37.58
C SER A 6 34.05 10.59 36.13
N THR A 7 33.29 9.55 35.79
CA THR A 7 32.86 9.29 34.41
C THR A 7 31.48 8.63 34.38
N LEU A 8 30.53 9.47 33.98
CA LEU A 8 29.20 9.20 33.45
C LEU A 8 29.28 8.23 32.25
N THR A 9 28.54 7.13 32.27
CA THR A 9 28.37 6.27 31.08
C THR A 9 26.90 6.15 30.70
N VAL A 10 26.65 6.78 29.55
CA VAL A 10 25.53 6.86 28.62
C VAL A 10 24.59 5.63 28.56
N ALA A 11 23.29 5.93 28.61
CA ALA A 11 22.20 5.00 28.30
C ALA A 11 22.07 4.77 26.78
N LEU A 12 22.03 3.49 26.35
CA LEU A 12 21.65 3.11 24.99
C LEU A 12 20.12 2.97 24.91
N ALA A 13 19.46 3.91 24.24
CA ALA A 13 18.07 3.76 23.81
C ALA A 13 18.05 3.10 22.43
N PHE A 14 17.71 1.81 22.37
CA PHE A 14 17.35 1.13 21.11
C PHE A 14 16.03 1.69 20.60
N SER A 15 16.08 2.51 19.56
CA SER A 15 14.90 2.96 18.82
C SER A 15 14.45 1.85 17.88
N ILE A 16 13.33 1.21 18.20
CA ILE A 16 12.64 0.27 17.31
C ILE A 16 11.86 1.11 16.29
N PRO A 17 12.07 0.97 14.97
CA PRO A 17 11.19 1.61 14.00
C PRO A 17 9.83 0.93 14.10
N ALA A 18 8.82 1.67 14.53
CA ALA A 18 7.44 1.26 14.48
C ALA A 18 7.06 1.04 13.00
N VAL A 19 6.91 -0.23 12.61
CA VAL A 19 6.25 -0.59 11.35
C VAL A 19 4.80 -0.14 11.46
N VAL A 20 4.48 0.98 10.82
CA VAL A 20 3.13 1.52 10.75
C VAL A 20 2.33 0.58 9.84
N GLN A 21 1.73 -0.44 10.44
CA GLN A 21 0.83 -1.35 9.75
C GLN A 21 -0.47 -0.58 9.47
N ALA A 22 -0.62 -0.12 8.22
CA ALA A 22 -1.82 0.56 7.76
C ALA A 22 -3.02 -0.39 7.95
N ALA A 23 -3.91 -0.04 8.88
CA ALA A 23 -5.14 -0.79 9.11
C ALA A 23 -6.04 -0.74 7.86
N PRO A 24 -6.67 -1.86 7.45
CA PRO A 24 -7.56 -1.85 6.30
C PRO A 24 -8.75 -0.95 6.57
N SER A 25 -8.93 0.06 5.72
CA SER A 25 -10.11 0.93 5.77
C SER A 25 -11.35 0.14 5.33
N PRO A 26 -12.53 0.36 5.93
CA PRO A 26 -13.74 -0.45 5.69
C PRO A 26 -14.27 -0.45 4.25
N ASP A 27 -13.75 0.43 3.37
CA ASP A 27 -14.17 0.54 1.97
C ASP A 27 -13.11 0.04 0.96
N MET A 28 -12.10 -0.70 1.41
CA MET A 28 -11.10 -1.27 0.51
C MET A 28 -11.60 -2.60 -0.08
N ALA A 29 -11.41 -2.78 -1.38
CA ALA A 29 -11.63 -4.03 -2.06
C ALA A 29 -10.35 -4.87 -2.06
N ASP A 30 -10.49 -6.18 -1.92
CA ASP A 30 -9.39 -7.12 -2.07
C ASP A 30 -9.03 -7.31 -3.54
N GLY A 31 -7.76 -7.59 -3.82
CA GLY A 31 -7.33 -7.93 -5.17
C GLY A 31 -5.95 -8.58 -5.22
N GLU A 32 -5.61 -9.04 -6.40
CA GLU A 32 -4.29 -9.56 -6.75
C GLU A 32 -3.77 -8.82 -7.98
N VAL A 33 -2.55 -8.31 -7.87
CA VAL A 33 -1.88 -7.61 -8.97
C VAL A 33 -1.45 -8.63 -10.01
N ARG A 34 -2.05 -8.57 -11.21
CA ARG A 34 -1.68 -9.44 -12.34
C ARG A 34 -0.61 -8.82 -13.21
N LYS A 35 -0.64 -7.49 -13.38
CA LYS A 35 0.33 -6.74 -14.17
C LYS A 35 0.42 -5.29 -13.69
N VAL A 36 1.62 -4.73 -13.73
CA VAL A 36 1.88 -3.30 -13.49
C VAL A 36 2.47 -2.70 -14.75
N ASP A 37 1.87 -1.61 -15.23
CA ASP A 37 2.34 -0.80 -16.36
C ASP A 37 2.61 0.61 -15.86
N LYS A 38 3.88 0.89 -15.54
CA LYS A 38 4.30 2.18 -14.97
C LYS A 38 4.29 3.30 -15.99
N ASP A 39 4.53 2.97 -17.26
CA ASP A 39 4.55 3.95 -18.35
C ASP A 39 3.16 4.52 -18.57
N ALA A 40 2.16 3.63 -18.65
CA ALA A 40 0.75 3.98 -18.86
C ALA A 40 -0.03 4.29 -17.56
N ALA A 41 0.62 4.22 -16.39
CA ALA A 41 -0.01 4.35 -15.08
C ALA A 41 -1.19 3.38 -14.85
N LYS A 42 -1.07 2.13 -15.30
CA LYS A 42 -2.14 1.13 -15.25
C LYS A 42 -1.77 -0.09 -14.42
N LEU A 43 -2.74 -0.67 -13.74
CA LEU A 43 -2.63 -2.00 -13.13
C LEU A 43 -3.70 -2.91 -13.70
N THR A 44 -3.33 -4.15 -13.99
CA THR A 44 -4.32 -5.22 -14.13
C THR A 44 -4.50 -5.87 -12.77
N LEU A 45 -5.69 -5.77 -12.21
CA LEU A 45 -6.04 -6.36 -10.93
C LEU A 45 -7.08 -7.45 -11.14
N LYS A 46 -6.86 -8.62 -10.55
CA LYS A 46 -7.91 -9.59 -10.28
C LYS A 46 -8.54 -9.17 -8.96
N HIS A 47 -9.64 -8.43 -9.02
CA HIS A 47 -10.29 -7.91 -7.83
C HIS A 47 -11.37 -8.85 -7.33
N GLY A 48 -11.60 -8.81 -6.01
CA GLY A 48 -12.79 -9.33 -5.37
C GLY A 48 -14.01 -8.45 -5.65
N GLU A 49 -15.04 -8.56 -4.83
CA GLU A 49 -16.18 -7.67 -4.94
C GLU A 49 -15.77 -6.23 -4.62
N ILE A 50 -16.13 -5.28 -5.49
CA ILE A 50 -15.95 -3.84 -5.25
C ILE A 50 -17.31 -3.23 -4.96
N LYS A 51 -17.67 -3.19 -3.68
CA LYS A 51 -18.98 -2.67 -3.22
C LYS A 51 -19.21 -1.20 -3.60
N SER A 52 -18.15 -0.39 -3.62
CA SER A 52 -18.25 1.04 -3.96
C SER A 52 -18.64 1.29 -5.43
N LEU A 53 -18.50 0.28 -6.29
CA LEU A 53 -18.78 0.37 -7.73
C LEU A 53 -19.79 -0.69 -8.19
N ASP A 54 -20.40 -1.44 -7.25
CA ASP A 54 -21.29 -2.58 -7.51
C ASP A 54 -20.70 -3.58 -8.52
N MET A 55 -19.38 -3.83 -8.45
CA MET A 55 -18.70 -4.73 -9.38
C MET A 55 -18.42 -6.11 -8.76
N PRO A 56 -18.82 -7.20 -9.43
CA PRO A 56 -18.50 -8.56 -8.99
C PRO A 56 -16.99 -8.85 -9.19
N PRO A 57 -16.47 -9.94 -8.58
CA PRO A 57 -15.08 -10.35 -8.76
C PRO A 57 -14.72 -10.59 -10.23
N MET A 58 -13.77 -9.83 -10.77
CA MET A 58 -13.28 -10.00 -12.13
C MET A 58 -11.85 -9.51 -12.31
N THR A 59 -11.27 -9.72 -13.49
CA THR A 59 -9.93 -9.22 -13.84
C THR A 59 -10.06 -8.11 -14.86
N MET A 60 -9.62 -6.91 -14.49
CA MET A 60 -9.67 -5.75 -15.38
C MET A 60 -8.53 -4.78 -15.12
N VAL A 61 -8.45 -3.76 -15.98
CA VAL A 61 -7.42 -2.73 -15.91
C VAL A 61 -7.97 -1.51 -15.19
N PHE A 62 -7.25 -1.08 -14.15
CA PHE A 62 -7.46 0.16 -13.45
C PHE A 62 -6.32 1.14 -13.75
N ILE A 63 -6.61 2.43 -13.66
CA ILE A 63 -5.62 3.50 -13.77
C ILE A 63 -5.20 3.89 -12.35
N ALA A 64 -3.90 3.98 -12.07
CA ALA A 64 -3.45 4.53 -10.79
C ALA A 64 -3.61 6.05 -10.79
N LYS A 65 -4.25 6.60 -9.76
CA LYS A 65 -4.35 8.05 -9.55
C LYS A 65 -2.97 8.68 -9.35
N ASP A 66 -2.06 7.95 -8.71
CA ASP A 66 -0.66 8.33 -8.54
C ASP A 66 0.27 7.20 -9.01
N LYS A 67 1.24 7.53 -9.86
CA LYS A 67 2.26 6.57 -10.33
C LYS A 67 3.12 6.04 -9.18
N ALA A 68 3.33 6.79 -8.10
CA ALA A 68 4.11 6.34 -6.95
C ALA A 68 3.50 5.11 -6.26
N MET A 69 2.17 4.92 -6.38
CA MET A 69 1.50 3.73 -5.87
C MET A 69 1.95 2.45 -6.58
N LEU A 70 2.29 2.55 -7.87
CA LEU A 70 2.76 1.42 -8.69
C LEU A 70 4.15 0.92 -8.29
N GLU A 71 4.88 1.69 -7.51
CA GLU A 71 6.20 1.31 -7.02
C GLU A 71 6.13 0.45 -5.76
N LYS A 72 5.00 0.50 -5.06
CA LYS A 72 4.75 -0.23 -3.81
C LYS A 72 4.23 -1.64 -4.04
N VAL A 73 3.86 -1.98 -5.27
CA VAL A 73 3.22 -3.24 -5.64
C VAL A 73 3.87 -3.84 -6.88
N LYS A 74 3.86 -5.16 -6.99
CA LYS A 74 4.33 -5.92 -8.15
C LYS A 74 3.35 -7.02 -8.52
N ALA A 75 3.51 -7.58 -9.72
CA ALA A 75 2.72 -8.74 -10.14
C ALA A 75 2.89 -9.90 -9.14
N GLY A 76 1.77 -10.52 -8.77
CA GLY A 76 1.66 -11.57 -7.77
C GLY A 76 1.30 -11.07 -6.36
N ASP A 77 1.38 -9.77 -6.09
CA ASP A 77 1.03 -9.24 -4.77
C ASP A 77 -0.49 -9.31 -4.54
N ARG A 78 -0.86 -9.73 -3.34
CA ARG A 78 -2.21 -9.49 -2.81
C ARG A 78 -2.26 -8.07 -2.28
N VAL A 79 -3.32 -7.37 -2.61
CA VAL A 79 -3.50 -5.95 -2.28
C VAL A 79 -4.90 -5.71 -1.78
N THR A 80 -5.04 -4.72 -0.92
CA THR A 80 -6.31 -4.04 -0.68
C THR A 80 -6.24 -2.68 -1.38
N PHE A 81 -7.29 -2.30 -2.09
CA PHE A 81 -7.29 -1.05 -2.86
C PHE A 81 -8.65 -0.36 -2.82
N LYS A 82 -8.65 0.96 -3.00
CA LYS A 82 -9.86 1.74 -3.27
C LYS A 82 -9.89 2.13 -4.73
N ALA A 83 -11.04 1.95 -5.36
CA ALA A 83 -11.29 2.41 -6.73
C ALA A 83 -12.49 3.35 -6.78
N ALA A 84 -12.40 4.34 -7.67
CA ALA A 84 -13.45 5.28 -7.97
C ALA A 84 -13.68 5.34 -9.49
N ASN A 85 -14.92 5.61 -9.90
CA ASN A 85 -15.24 5.91 -11.28
C ASN A 85 -15.28 7.43 -11.46
N GLU A 86 -14.22 8.00 -12.05
CA GLU A 86 -14.14 9.43 -12.37
C GLU A 86 -14.39 9.61 -13.87
N GLY A 87 -15.62 9.97 -14.24
CA GLY A 87 -15.99 10.28 -15.64
C GLY A 87 -15.88 9.10 -16.61
N GLY A 88 -16.19 7.88 -16.14
CA GLY A 88 -16.08 6.65 -16.93
C GLY A 88 -14.71 5.98 -16.86
N LYS A 89 -13.75 6.54 -16.11
CA LYS A 89 -12.42 5.97 -15.89
C LYS A 89 -12.35 5.36 -14.50
N LEU A 90 -12.00 4.07 -14.44
CA LEU A 90 -11.79 3.36 -13.18
C LEU A 90 -10.39 3.67 -12.64
N MET A 91 -10.33 4.47 -11.59
CA MET A 91 -9.08 4.92 -10.97
C MET A 91 -8.88 4.31 -9.59
N VAL A 92 -7.71 3.73 -9.36
CA VAL A 92 -7.23 3.33 -8.03
C VAL A 92 -6.77 4.59 -7.31
N THR A 93 -7.46 4.93 -6.23
CA THR A 93 -7.18 6.11 -5.41
C THR A 93 -6.32 5.78 -4.20
N ASP A 94 -6.29 4.52 -3.78
CA ASP A 94 -5.46 4.04 -2.70
C ASP A 94 -5.16 2.54 -2.91
N ILE A 95 -3.96 2.10 -2.53
CA ILE A 95 -3.54 0.70 -2.65
C ILE A 95 -2.46 0.38 -1.62
N ALA A 96 -2.64 -0.76 -0.95
CA ALA A 96 -1.70 -1.31 0.01
C ALA A 96 -1.51 -2.80 -0.24
N VAL A 97 -0.31 -3.31 -0.01
CA VAL A 97 -0.06 -4.75 0.00
C VAL A 97 -0.78 -5.35 1.20
N ALA A 98 -1.63 -6.35 0.93
CA ALA A 98 -2.31 -7.10 1.96
C ALA A 98 -1.31 -8.06 2.64
N PRO A 99 -1.41 -8.26 3.97
CA PRO A 99 -0.54 -9.17 4.70
C PRO A 99 -0.68 -10.64 4.27
#